data_AF-F4CPS2-F1
#
_entry.id   AF-F4CPS2-F1
#
_cell.length_a   1.000
_cell.length_b   1.000
_cell.length_c   1.000
_cell.angle_alpha   90.00
_cell.angle_beta   90.00
_cell.angle_gamma   90.00
#
_symmetry.space_group_name_H-M   'P 1'
#
loop_
_entity.id
_entity.type
_entity.pdbx_description
1 polymer ?
#
loop_
_entity_poly.entity_id
_entity_poly.type
_entity_poly.pdbx_seq_one_letter_code
_entity_poly.pdbx_strand_id
1 'polypeptide(L)'
;MHWTDAFDATGEGPGVFAVAPAHRGAVVDWAVRRGLPAVATREVGAPAVDAWGVLDGGVLRLHPHSRPDALAPGVRVVGWCALRLAAGELGFDVPAEALPGEPGPVPDAATLHRRAAVTVPPDPAPVEQAEMLATCIDATTLRWVASALAATPVVRPVAPSPRPRHRSQVGGV
;
A
#
# COMPACT_ATOMS: atom_id res chain seq x y z
N MET A 1 3.17 5.27 -20.62
CA MET A 1 1.72 5.01 -20.47
C MET A 1 1.30 5.77 -19.25
N HIS A 2 0.30 6.65 -19.35
CA HIS A 2 0.00 7.54 -18.23
C HIS A 2 -0.66 6.76 -17.10
N TRP A 3 -0.38 7.08 -15.84
CA TRP A 3 -0.92 6.32 -14.71
C TRP A 3 -2.46 6.28 -14.69
N THR A 4 -3.12 7.35 -15.15
CA THR A 4 -4.58 7.40 -15.28
C THR A 4 -5.15 6.47 -16.35
N ASP A 5 -4.32 5.86 -17.20
CA ASP A 5 -4.78 4.82 -18.14
C ASP A 5 -5.12 3.52 -17.39
N ALA A 6 -4.56 3.33 -16.18
CA ALA A 6 -4.72 2.13 -15.38
C ALA A 6 -5.38 2.35 -14.02
N PHE A 7 -5.27 3.55 -13.44
CA PHE A 7 -5.74 3.83 -12.08
C PHE A 7 -6.70 5.01 -12.08
N ASP A 8 -7.95 4.73 -11.73
CA ASP A 8 -9.01 5.72 -11.64
C ASP A 8 -9.27 6.07 -10.18
N ALA A 9 -9.33 7.37 -9.86
CA ALA A 9 -9.83 7.80 -8.57
C ALA A 9 -11.29 7.38 -8.39
N THR A 10 -11.66 7.02 -7.17
CA THR A 10 -12.97 6.40 -6.89
C THR A 10 -13.80 7.21 -5.89
N GLY A 11 -15.10 6.92 -5.81
CA GLY A 11 -16.00 7.52 -4.80
C GLY A 11 -15.86 6.89 -3.41
N GLU A 12 -15.08 5.81 -3.29
CA GLU A 12 -14.83 5.09 -2.06
C GLU A 12 -14.01 5.91 -1.07
N GLY A 13 -13.18 6.86 -1.53
CA GLY A 13 -12.48 7.81 -0.67
C GLY A 13 -11.12 8.22 -1.21
N PRO A 14 -10.45 9.19 -0.56
CA PRO A 14 -9.09 9.59 -0.93
C PRO A 14 -8.12 8.41 -0.80
N GLY A 15 -7.19 8.29 -1.75
CA GLY A 15 -6.21 7.21 -1.75
C GLY A 15 -6.75 5.83 -2.14
N VAL A 16 -7.97 5.74 -2.68
CA VAL A 16 -8.54 4.49 -3.22
C VAL A 16 -8.69 4.61 -4.72
N PHE A 17 -8.01 3.74 -5.46
CA PHE A 17 -7.97 3.75 -6.92
C PHE A 17 -8.51 2.44 -7.48
N ALA A 18 -9.45 2.51 -8.41
CA ALA A 18 -9.91 1.37 -9.17
C ALA A 18 -8.89 1.08 -10.28
N VAL A 19 -8.60 -0.20 -10.50
CA VAL A 19 -7.74 -0.62 -11.59
C VAL A 19 -8.58 -0.93 -12.82
N ALA A 20 -8.26 -0.28 -13.93
CA ALA A 20 -8.90 -0.49 -15.21
C ALA A 20 -8.83 -1.97 -15.62
N PRO A 21 -9.89 -2.55 -16.21
CA PRO A 21 -9.99 -3.99 -16.49
C PRO A 21 -8.77 -4.60 -17.18
N ALA A 22 -8.18 -3.89 -18.15
CA ALA A 22 -7.01 -4.35 -18.91
C ALA A 22 -5.74 -4.53 -18.05
N HIS A 23 -5.65 -3.86 -16.89
CA HIS A 23 -4.45 -3.82 -16.05
C HIS A 23 -4.59 -4.58 -14.73
N ARG A 24 -5.78 -5.10 -14.42
CA ARG A 24 -6.05 -5.85 -13.17
C ARG A 24 -5.12 -7.04 -12.98
N GLY A 25 -4.88 -7.81 -14.05
CA GLY A 25 -3.96 -8.95 -14.02
C GLY A 25 -2.53 -8.51 -13.70
N ALA A 26 -2.05 -7.46 -14.37
CA ALA A 26 -0.70 -6.94 -14.17
C ALA A 26 -0.46 -6.46 -12.72
N VAL A 27 -1.43 -5.79 -12.11
CA VAL A 27 -1.35 -5.34 -10.70
C VAL A 27 -1.33 -6.52 -9.73
N VAL A 28 -2.17 -7.55 -9.95
CA VAL A 28 -2.15 -8.77 -9.11
C VAL A 28 -0.83 -9.51 -9.27
N ASP A 29 -0.37 -9.72 -10.51
CA ASP A 29 0.90 -10.41 -10.75
C ASP A 29 2.09 -9.62 -10.18
N TRP A 30 2.03 -8.29 -10.20
CA TRP A 30 3.01 -7.44 -9.53
C TRP A 30 3.06 -7.70 -8.02
N ALA A 31 1.91 -7.68 -7.34
CA ALA A 31 1.83 -7.94 -5.91
C ALA A 31 2.38 -9.32 -5.54
N VAL A 32 2.06 -10.34 -6.35
CA VAL A 32 2.54 -11.72 -6.17
C VAL A 32 4.04 -11.84 -6.43
N ARG A 33 4.56 -11.31 -7.56
CA ARG A 33 5.99 -11.37 -7.89
C ARG A 33 6.86 -10.64 -6.88
N ARG A 34 6.35 -9.56 -6.30
CA ARG A 34 7.02 -8.81 -5.23
C ARG A 34 7.04 -9.59 -3.90
N GLY A 35 6.20 -10.61 -3.75
CA GLY A 35 6.08 -11.36 -2.50
C GLY A 35 5.44 -10.54 -1.39
N LEU A 36 4.46 -9.68 -1.72
CA LEU A 36 3.75 -8.90 -0.71
C LEU A 36 2.99 -9.81 0.25
N PRO A 37 2.96 -9.51 1.56
CA PRO A 37 2.14 -10.24 2.51
C PRO A 37 0.68 -10.24 2.07
N ALA A 38 0.08 -11.44 2.05
CA ALA A 38 -1.20 -11.67 1.42
C ALA A 38 -2.17 -12.38 2.37
N VAL A 39 -3.44 -11.97 2.31
CA VAL A 39 -4.55 -12.58 3.04
C VAL A 39 -5.70 -12.83 2.06
N ALA A 40 -6.32 -14.00 2.17
CA ALA A 40 -7.49 -14.36 1.37
C ALA A 40 -8.65 -14.75 2.29
N THR A 41 -9.80 -14.10 2.12
CA THR A 41 -11.03 -14.36 2.88
C THR A 41 -12.09 -14.97 1.98
N ARG A 42 -12.75 -16.02 2.48
CA ARG A 42 -13.80 -16.79 1.78
C ARG A 42 -14.94 -17.15 2.74
N GLU A 43 -15.62 -16.12 3.26
CA GLU A 43 -16.75 -16.32 4.14
C GLU A 43 -18.02 -16.67 3.36
N VAL A 44 -18.82 -17.60 3.90
CA VAL A 44 -20.08 -18.04 3.27
C VAL A 44 -21.06 -16.87 3.24
N GLY A 45 -21.56 -16.52 2.05
CA GLY A 45 -22.50 -15.41 1.87
C GLY A 45 -21.84 -14.02 1.80
N ALA A 46 -20.51 -13.95 1.87
CA ALA A 46 -19.74 -12.74 1.59
C ALA A 46 -18.97 -12.85 0.27
N PRO A 47 -18.65 -11.72 -0.37
CA PRO A 47 -17.69 -11.69 -1.47
C PRO A 47 -16.34 -12.30 -1.07
N ALA A 48 -15.75 -13.09 -1.96
CA ALA A 48 -14.37 -13.51 -1.82
C ALA A 48 -13.43 -12.32 -2.04
N VAL A 49 -12.44 -12.16 -1.15
CA VAL A 49 -11.45 -11.07 -1.19
C VAL A 49 -10.04 -11.65 -1.13
N ASP A 50 -9.15 -11.19 -2.01
CA ASP A 50 -7.70 -11.34 -1.83
C ASP A 50 -7.11 -9.95 -1.58
N ALA A 51 -6.20 -9.84 -0.62
CA ALA A 51 -5.58 -8.59 -0.26
C ALA A 51 -4.07 -8.74 -0.04
N TRP A 52 -3.32 -7.71 -0.39
CA TRP A 52 -1.88 -7.61 -0.21
C TRP A 52 -1.54 -6.29 0.45
N GLY A 53 -0.75 -6.30 1.52
CA GLY A 53 -0.34 -5.09 2.23
C GLY A 53 1.02 -4.56 1.75
N VAL A 54 1.13 -3.24 1.58
CA VAL A 54 2.38 -2.56 1.24
C VAL A 54 2.31 -1.06 1.59
N LEU A 55 3.39 -0.55 2.19
CA LEU A 55 3.58 0.87 2.50
C LEU A 55 2.44 1.44 3.35
N ASP A 56 1.61 2.32 2.78
CA ASP A 56 0.49 3.02 3.41
C ASP A 56 -0.88 2.38 3.07
N GLY A 57 -0.87 1.19 2.48
CA GLY A 57 -2.08 0.51 2.06
C GLY A 57 -1.81 -0.85 1.44
N GLY A 58 -2.19 -1.02 0.18
CA GLY A 58 -2.13 -2.32 -0.46
C GLY A 58 -2.89 -2.47 -1.78
N VAL A 59 -3.04 -3.73 -2.20
CA VAL A 59 -3.89 -4.15 -3.30
C VAL A 59 -5.04 -4.96 -2.74
N LEU A 60 -6.25 -4.70 -3.22
CA LEU A 60 -7.44 -5.47 -2.92
C LEU A 60 -8.03 -6.02 -4.21
N ARG A 61 -8.30 -7.31 -4.27
CA ARG A 61 -9.05 -7.97 -5.34
C ARG A 61 -10.36 -8.50 -4.78
N LEU A 62 -11.45 -7.97 -5.29
CA LEU A 62 -12.79 -8.47 -5.01
C LEU A 62 -13.24 -9.37 -6.17
N HIS A 63 -13.59 -10.61 -5.85
CA HIS A 63 -14.07 -11.57 -6.84
C HIS A 63 -15.54 -11.33 -7.19
N PRO A 64 -16.03 -11.86 -8.34
CA PRO A 64 -17.44 -11.79 -8.69
C PRO A 64 -18.34 -12.34 -7.59
N HIS A 65 -19.45 -11.62 -7.34
CA HIS A 65 -20.45 -11.96 -6.34
C HIS A 65 -21.81 -11.39 -6.77
N SER A 66 -22.88 -11.84 -6.13
CA SER A 66 -24.26 -11.41 -6.44
C SER A 66 -24.86 -10.46 -5.41
N ARG A 67 -24.04 -9.94 -4.48
CA ARG A 67 -24.53 -9.13 -3.36
C ARG A 67 -24.65 -7.66 -3.81
N PRO A 68 -25.85 -7.06 -3.78
CA PRO A 68 -26.08 -5.74 -4.36
C PRO A 68 -25.36 -4.60 -3.62
N ASP A 69 -25.21 -4.73 -2.29
CA ASP A 69 -24.59 -3.69 -1.46
C ASP A 69 -23.07 -3.84 -1.31
N ALA A 70 -22.49 -4.87 -1.91
CA ALA A 70 -21.05 -5.09 -1.86
C ALA A 70 -20.34 -4.24 -2.92
N LEU A 71 -19.04 -4.01 -2.69
CA LEU A 71 -18.16 -3.35 -3.65
C LEU A 71 -18.27 -4.01 -5.04
N ALA A 72 -18.13 -3.21 -6.10
CA ALA A 72 -18.05 -3.79 -7.44
C ALA A 72 -16.83 -4.73 -7.55
N PRO A 73 -16.97 -5.92 -8.18
CA PRO A 73 -15.85 -6.81 -8.44
C PRO A 73 -14.73 -6.12 -9.24
N GLY A 74 -13.49 -6.45 -8.94
CA GLY A 74 -12.33 -5.83 -9.58
C GLY A 74 -11.12 -5.74 -8.65
N VAL A 75 -10.14 -4.96 -9.08
CA VAL A 75 -8.92 -4.69 -8.31
C VAL A 75 -8.89 -3.23 -7.92
N ARG A 76 -8.47 -2.95 -6.69
CA ARG A 76 -8.24 -1.63 -6.16
C ARG A 76 -6.83 -1.53 -5.62
N VAL A 77 -6.20 -0.38 -5.79
CA VAL A 77 -5.00 0.01 -5.06
C VAL A 77 -5.40 1.01 -3.99
N VAL A 78 -4.96 0.77 -2.76
CA VAL A 78 -5.26 1.59 -1.59
C VAL A 78 -3.94 2.16 -1.07
N GLY A 79 -3.90 3.46 -0.79
CA GLY A 79 -2.68 4.17 -0.38
C GLY A 79 -1.99 4.87 -1.56
N TRP A 80 -1.47 6.06 -1.28
CA TRP A 80 -0.78 6.89 -2.29
C TRP A 80 0.62 6.36 -2.58
N CYS A 81 1.34 5.92 -1.54
CA CYS A 81 2.66 5.33 -1.71
C CYS A 81 2.55 3.96 -2.40
N ALA A 82 1.53 3.17 -2.07
CA ALA A 82 1.21 1.92 -2.76
C ALA A 82 0.92 2.14 -4.26
N LEU A 83 0.08 3.14 -4.60
CA LEU A 83 -0.17 3.53 -6.00
C LEU A 83 1.12 3.88 -6.73
N ARG A 84 1.93 4.79 -6.17
CA ARG A 84 3.17 5.26 -6.81
C ARG A 84 4.16 4.13 -7.04
N LEU A 85 4.29 3.23 -6.06
CA LEU A 85 5.16 2.06 -6.19
C LEU A 85 4.66 1.11 -7.28
N ALA A 86 3.37 0.76 -7.26
CA ALA A 86 2.79 -0.16 -8.23
C ALA A 86 2.87 0.41 -9.66
N ALA A 87 2.46 1.66 -9.84
CA ALA A 87 2.49 2.34 -11.12
C ALA A 87 3.93 2.48 -11.66
N GLY A 88 4.88 2.90 -10.82
CA GLY A 88 6.29 3.02 -11.20
C GLY A 88 6.92 1.67 -11.60
N GLU A 89 6.68 0.60 -10.84
CA GLU A 89 7.22 -0.73 -11.14
C GLU A 89 6.55 -1.42 -12.33
N LEU A 90 5.31 -1.02 -12.67
CA LEU A 90 4.60 -1.47 -13.86
C LEU A 90 4.91 -0.61 -15.10
N GLY A 91 5.75 0.43 -14.97
CA GLY A 91 6.16 1.29 -16.08
C GLY A 91 5.13 2.35 -16.49
N PHE A 92 4.23 2.72 -15.59
CA PHE A 92 3.36 3.88 -15.78
C PHE A 92 4.06 5.17 -15.39
N ASP A 93 3.84 6.20 -16.18
CA ASP A 93 4.35 7.53 -15.95
C ASP A 93 3.51 8.20 -14.86
N VAL A 94 4.06 8.30 -13.65
CA VAL A 94 3.45 9.00 -12.52
C VAL A 94 4.19 10.33 -12.31
N PRO A 95 3.48 11.46 -12.20
CA PRO A 95 4.08 12.77 -11.90
C PRO A 95 4.93 12.74 -10.62
N ALA A 96 6.05 13.47 -10.60
CA ALA A 96 6.91 13.57 -9.42
C ALA A 96 6.31 14.48 -8.33
N GLU A 97 5.47 15.43 -8.75
CA GLU A 97 4.65 16.28 -7.91
C GLU A 97 3.44 15.52 -7.33
N ALA A 98 2.82 16.12 -6.30
CA ALA A 98 1.66 15.56 -5.64
C ALA A 98 0.49 15.37 -6.61
N LEU A 99 -0.13 14.18 -6.55
CA LEU A 99 -1.38 13.91 -7.25
C LEU A 99 -2.53 14.69 -6.60
N PRO A 100 -3.64 14.94 -7.31
CA PRO A 100 -4.81 15.61 -6.74
C PRO A 100 -5.31 14.89 -5.47
N GLY A 101 -5.25 15.58 -4.32
CA GLY A 101 -5.68 15.03 -3.02
C GLY A 101 -4.62 14.21 -2.27
N GLU A 102 -3.42 14.06 -2.82
CA GLU A 102 -2.31 13.38 -2.15
C GLU A 102 -1.75 14.22 -0.98
N PRO A 103 -1.59 13.64 0.22
CA PRO A 103 -1.13 14.36 1.39
C PRO A 103 0.40 14.52 1.43
N GLY A 104 0.86 15.72 1.79
CA GLY A 104 2.24 15.99 2.21
C GLY A 104 3.31 15.75 1.15
N PRO A 105 4.60 15.83 1.51
CA PRO A 105 5.68 15.73 0.53
C PRO A 105 5.73 14.33 -0.08
N VAL A 106 5.70 14.27 -1.41
CA VAL A 106 5.79 13.04 -2.21
C VAL A 106 7.15 12.39 -2.03
N PRO A 107 7.24 11.13 -1.58
CA PRO A 107 8.49 10.40 -1.56
C PRO A 107 8.97 10.10 -2.99
N ASP A 108 10.27 10.27 -3.24
CA ASP A 108 10.88 9.82 -4.48
C ASP A 108 10.86 8.29 -4.62
N ALA A 109 11.06 7.80 -5.85
CA ALA A 109 11.04 6.37 -6.15
C ALA A 109 12.05 5.57 -5.30
N ALA A 110 13.27 6.10 -5.12
CA ALA A 110 14.29 5.44 -4.30
C ALA A 110 13.87 5.28 -2.84
N THR A 111 13.14 6.26 -2.29
CA THR A 111 12.57 6.23 -0.95
C THR A 111 11.42 5.24 -0.86
N LEU A 112 10.53 5.20 -1.86
CA LEU A 112 9.45 4.22 -1.93
C LEU A 112 9.99 2.79 -1.97
N HIS A 113 10.94 2.49 -2.86
CA HIS A 113 11.55 1.16 -2.93
C HIS A 113 12.26 0.80 -1.62
N ARG A 114 12.98 1.75 -1.00
CA ARG A 114 13.62 1.51 0.29
C ARG A 114 12.59 1.18 1.37
N ARG A 115 11.54 1.97 1.51
CA ARG A 115 10.47 1.71 2.50
C ARG A 115 9.78 0.37 2.25
N ALA A 116 9.51 0.05 0.99
CA ALA A 116 8.89 -1.21 0.60
C ALA A 116 9.85 -2.41 0.68
N ALA A 117 11.15 -2.19 0.83
CA ALA A 117 12.16 -3.22 1.08
C ALA A 117 12.50 -3.37 2.57
N VAL A 118 12.13 -2.40 3.43
CA VAL A 118 12.31 -2.43 4.89
C VAL A 118 11.24 -3.30 5.58
N THR A 119 10.62 -4.21 4.83
CA THR A 119 9.99 -5.43 5.37
C THR A 119 11.06 -6.39 5.90
N VAL A 120 11.86 -5.91 6.85
CA VAL A 120 12.72 -6.75 7.67
C VAL A 120 11.79 -7.57 8.57
N PRO A 121 11.82 -8.92 8.51
CA PRO A 121 11.08 -9.72 9.47
C PRO A 121 11.53 -9.33 10.89
N PRO A 122 10.63 -8.95 11.82
CA PRO A 122 9.19 -9.11 11.78
C PRO A 122 8.45 -7.75 11.89
N ASP A 123 8.30 -7.00 10.79
CA ASP A 123 7.33 -5.90 10.77
C ASP A 123 5.92 -6.47 10.53
N PRO A 124 5.00 -6.45 11.52
CA PRO A 124 3.65 -6.96 11.34
C PRO A 124 2.78 -6.04 10.47
N ALA A 125 3.17 -4.77 10.28
CA ALA A 125 2.29 -3.77 9.68
C ALA A 125 1.78 -4.15 8.28
N PRO A 126 2.59 -4.70 7.34
CA PRO A 126 2.07 -5.13 6.05
C PRO A 126 1.13 -6.35 6.12
N VAL A 127 1.29 -7.23 7.10
CA VAL A 127 0.35 -8.34 7.31
C VAL A 127 -0.98 -7.80 7.85
N GLU A 128 -0.94 -6.95 8.88
CA GLU A 128 -2.12 -6.30 9.46
C GLU A 128 -2.87 -5.48 8.40
N GLN A 129 -2.16 -4.79 7.51
CA GLN A 129 -2.74 -4.10 6.36
C GLN A 129 -3.50 -5.05 5.42
N ALA A 130 -2.89 -6.18 5.06
CA ALA A 130 -3.53 -7.18 4.23
C ALA A 130 -4.79 -7.75 4.89
N GLU A 131 -4.73 -8.02 6.21
CA GLU A 131 -5.88 -8.48 7.00
C GLU A 131 -7.01 -7.44 7.00
N MET A 132 -6.70 -6.17 7.30
CA MET A 132 -7.67 -5.07 7.28
C MET A 132 -8.32 -4.92 5.90
N LEU A 133 -7.53 -4.95 4.82
CA LEU A 133 -8.05 -4.90 3.46
C LEU A 133 -8.92 -6.11 3.11
N ALA A 134 -8.57 -7.30 3.60
CA ALA A 134 -9.35 -8.52 3.35
C ALA A 134 -10.76 -8.49 3.97
N THR A 135 -11.03 -7.58 4.92
CA THR A 135 -12.36 -7.34 5.49
C THR A 135 -13.23 -6.40 4.65
N CYS A 136 -12.66 -5.70 3.67
CA CYS A 136 -13.34 -4.67 2.91
C CYS A 136 -14.26 -5.28 1.83
N ILE A 137 -15.52 -5.53 2.20
CA ILE A 137 -16.55 -6.06 1.29
C ILE A 137 -17.49 -4.98 0.74
N ASP A 138 -17.56 -3.81 1.39
CA ASP A 138 -18.40 -2.67 1.03
C ASP A 138 -17.61 -1.35 1.02
N ALA A 139 -18.17 -0.33 0.37
CA ALA A 139 -17.50 0.96 0.18
C ALA A 139 -17.29 1.74 1.47
N THR A 140 -18.16 1.57 2.46
CA THR A 140 -18.01 2.23 3.76
C THR A 140 -16.83 1.66 4.50
N THR A 141 -16.76 0.33 4.62
CA THR A 141 -15.64 -0.37 5.27
C THR A 141 -14.31 -0.03 4.58
N LEU A 142 -14.27 -0.04 3.25
CA LEU A 142 -13.08 0.35 2.51
C LEU A 142 -12.64 1.79 2.78
N ARG A 143 -13.57 2.74 2.86
CA ARG A 143 -13.27 4.14 3.21
C ARG A 143 -12.66 4.28 4.58
N TRP A 144 -13.19 3.56 5.57
CA TRP A 144 -12.69 3.58 6.95
C TRP A 144 -11.30 2.97 7.03
N VAL A 145 -11.09 1.81 6.41
CA VAL A 145 -9.78 1.14 6.36
C VAL A 145 -8.76 2.02 5.64
N ALA A 146 -9.08 2.56 4.46
CA ALA A 146 -8.17 3.45 3.73
C ALA A 146 -7.77 4.68 4.57
N SER A 147 -8.74 5.30 5.26
CA SER A 147 -8.47 6.42 6.19
C SER A 147 -7.56 6.01 7.36
N ALA A 148 -7.79 4.83 7.93
CA ALA A 148 -6.99 4.33 9.04
C ALA A 148 -5.54 4.05 8.64
N LEU A 149 -5.33 3.43 7.47
CA LEU A 149 -4.01 3.13 6.93
C LEU A 149 -3.24 4.40 6.56
N ALA A 150 -3.92 5.39 5.99
CA ALA A 150 -3.33 6.70 5.70
C ALA A 150 -2.91 7.47 6.96
N ALA A 151 -3.57 7.23 8.10
CA ALA A 151 -3.24 7.84 9.38
C ALA A 151 -2.07 7.16 10.11
N THR A 152 -1.65 5.95 9.69
CA THR A 152 -0.55 5.24 10.32
C THR A 152 0.79 5.93 10.00
N PRO A 153 1.51 6.45 11.01
CA PRO A 153 2.76 7.13 10.77
C PRO A 153 3.82 6.15 10.27
N VAL A 154 4.47 6.48 9.15
CA VAL A 154 5.69 5.78 8.72
C VAL A 154 6.75 5.99 9.81
N VAL A 155 7.03 4.94 10.59
CA VAL A 155 8.05 4.98 11.64
C VAL A 155 9.38 5.37 10.99
N ARG A 156 9.85 6.59 11.29
CA ARG A 156 11.20 7.01 10.88
C ARG A 156 12.20 6.11 11.61
N PRO A 157 13.18 5.50 10.92
CA PRO A 157 14.30 4.90 11.62
C PRO A 157 14.98 6.00 12.44
N VAL A 158 14.96 5.85 13.77
CA VAL A 158 15.81 6.63 14.65
C VAL A 158 17.25 6.35 14.23
N ALA A 159 17.97 7.39 13.81
CA ALA A 159 19.40 7.27 13.57
C ALA A 159 20.06 6.80 14.87
N PRO A 160 20.97 5.81 14.84
CA PRO A 160 21.66 5.37 16.04
C PRO A 160 22.43 6.56 16.63
N SER A 161 22.16 6.89 17.89
CA SER A 161 22.87 7.94 18.61
C SER A 161 24.38 7.70 18.52
N PRO A 162 25.20 8.73 18.21
CA PRO A 162 26.64 8.58 18.19
C PRO A 162 27.11 8.13 19.57
N ARG A 163 27.76 6.96 19.65
CA ARG A 163 28.36 6.47 20.90
C ARG A 163 29.34 7.53 21.43
N PRO A 164 29.32 7.84 22.74
CA PRO A 164 30.31 8.75 23.31
C PRO A 164 31.70 8.16 23.07
N ARG A 165 32.56 8.93 22.39
CA ARG A 165 33.98 8.57 22.25
C ARG A 165 34.59 8.59 23.64
N HIS A 166 34.91 7.40 24.18
CA HIS A 166 35.74 7.30 25.36
C HIS A 166 37.07 8.00 25.07
N ARG A 167 37.26 9.17 25.69
CA ARG A 167 38.51 9.91 25.67
C ARG A 167 39.49 9.08 26.49
N SER A 168 40.38 8.35 25.82
CA SER A 168 41.53 7.73 26.48
C SER A 168 42.33 8.83 27.18
N GLN A 169 42.27 8.86 28.50
CA GLN A 169 43.28 9.55 29.31
C GLN A 169 44.60 8.83 29.08
N VAL A 170 45.45 9.43 28.28
CA VAL A 170 46.87 9.09 28.22
C VAL A 170 47.46 9.55 29.54
N GLY A 171 47.89 8.60 30.37
CA GLY A 171 48.69 8.87 31.55
C GLY A 171 50.02 9.52 31.13
N GLY A 172 50.33 10.65 31.74
CA GLY A 172 51.58 11.37 31.57
C GLY A 172 52.19 11.65 32.94
N VAL A 173 53.22 10.87 33.24
CA VAL A 173 54.42 11.08 34.07
C VAL A 173 54.28 11.86 35.39
#